data_AF-A0A0S8H1E4-F1
#
_entry.id   AF-A0A0S8H1E4-F1
#
_cell.length_a   1.000
_cell.length_b   1.000
_cell.length_c   1.000
_cell.angle_alpha   90.00
_cell.angle_beta   90.00
_cell.angle_gamma   90.00
#
_symmetry.space_group_name_H-M   'P 1'
#
loop_
_entity.id
_entity.type
_entity.pdbx_description
1 polymer ?
#
loop_
_entity_poly.entity_id
_entity_poly.type
_entity_poly.pdbx_seq_one_letter_code
_entity_poly.pdbx_strand_id
1 'polypeptide(L)' 'MKVKSVKKKFKDPSFARGVSRDDVNKGVAELGVDFSEHVQLVIEAMREIQDELGLGPGPAGQADA' A
#
# COMPACT_ATOMS: atom_id res chain seq x y z
N MET A 1 7.05 3.71 0.95
CA MET A 1 6.65 2.44 1.62
C MET A 1 7.63 1.32 1.25
N LYS A 2 7.83 0.28 2.07
CA LYS A 2 8.62 -0.93 1.73
C LYS A 2 7.80 -2.19 2.01
N VAL A 3 7.92 -3.24 1.19
CA VAL A 3 7.18 -4.51 1.32
C VAL A 3 7.29 -5.10 2.73
N LYS A 4 8.50 -5.18 3.29
CA LYS A 4 8.73 -5.70 4.65
C LYS A 4 7.92 -4.94 5.72
N SER A 5 7.82 -3.62 5.59
CA SER A 5 7.03 -2.79 6.51
C SER A 5 5.54 -3.04 6.35
N VAL A 6 5.04 -3.22 5.12
CA VAL A 6 3.65 -3.60 4.86
C VAL A 6 3.36 -4.97 5.47
N LYS A 7 4.17 -6.00 5.19
CA LYS A 7 4.01 -7.35 5.78
C LYS A 7 3.97 -7.32 7.31
N LYS A 8 4.79 -6.48 7.94
CA LYS A 8 4.76 -6.29 9.40
C LYS A 8 3.46 -5.63 9.84
N LYS A 9 3.09 -4.51 9.22
CA LYS A 9 1.89 -3.74 9.57
C LYS A 9 0.59 -4.47 9.23
N PHE A 10 0.57 -5.36 8.25
CA PHE A 10 -0.63 -6.10 7.84
C PHE A 10 -1.11 -7.09 8.92
N LYS A 11 -0.18 -7.55 9.77
CA LYS A 11 -0.49 -8.33 10.98
C LYS A 11 -1.10 -7.50 12.10
N ASP A 12 -0.94 -6.18 12.05
CA ASP A 12 -1.52 -5.26 13.01
C ASP A 12 -3.01 -5.04 12.66
N PRO A 13 -3.95 -5.35 13.56
CA PRO A 13 -5.37 -5.10 13.32
C PRO A 13 -5.65 -3.61 13.01
N SER A 14 -4.88 -2.69 13.59
CA SER A 14 -5.11 -1.24 13.51
C SER A 14 -4.78 -0.59 12.16
N PHE A 15 -3.79 -1.12 11.41
CA PHE A 15 -3.24 -0.48 10.21
C PHE A 15 -4.24 -0.38 9.04
N ALA A 16 -5.14 -1.35 8.92
CA ALA A 16 -6.17 -1.41 7.89
C ALA A 16 -7.44 -2.05 8.49
N ARG A 17 -8.05 -1.39 9.48
CA ARG A 17 -9.20 -1.95 10.22
C ARG A 17 -10.42 -2.25 9.36
N GLY A 18 -10.64 -1.47 8.31
CA GLY A 18 -11.75 -1.68 7.36
C GLY A 18 -11.49 -2.74 6.30
N VAL A 19 -10.33 -3.40 6.31
CA VAL A 19 -9.93 -4.36 5.26
C VAL A 19 -9.91 -5.78 5.84
N SER A 20 -10.65 -6.67 5.21
CA SER A 20 -10.65 -8.10 5.49
C SER A 20 -9.31 -8.71 5.05
N ARG A 21 -8.61 -9.37 5.98
CA ARG A 21 -7.32 -10.03 5.68
C ARG A 21 -7.53 -11.28 4.83
N ASP A 22 -8.65 -11.97 5.04
CA ASP A 22 -9.00 -13.17 4.28
C ASP A 22 -9.29 -12.84 2.82
N ASP A 23 -10.02 -11.75 2.56
CA ASP A 23 -10.32 -11.32 1.18
C ASP A 23 -9.04 -10.93 0.43
N VAL A 24 -8.13 -10.22 1.09
CA VAL A 24 -6.83 -9.86 0.50
C VAL A 24 -6.02 -11.12 0.15
N ASN A 25 -5.93 -12.09 1.08
CA ASN A 25 -5.19 -13.33 0.83
C ASN A 25 -5.83 -14.17 -0.28
N LYS A 26 -7.18 -14.23 -0.32
CA LYS A 26 -7.93 -14.91 -1.37
C LYS A 26 -7.69 -14.27 -2.73
N GLY A 27 -7.76 -12.94 -2.83
CA GLY A 27 -7.48 -12.22 -4.07
C GLY A 27 -6.05 -12.45 -4.58
N VAL A 28 -5.05 -12.42 -3.69
CA VAL A 28 -3.66 -12.75 -4.04
C VAL A 28 -3.54 -14.18 -4.57
N ALA A 29 -4.20 -15.15 -3.93
CA ALA A 29 -4.19 -16.55 -4.37
C ALA A 29 -4.90 -16.76 -5.72
N GLU A 30 -6.02 -16.07 -5.96
CA GLU A 30 -6.76 -16.11 -7.23
C GLU A 30 -5.94 -15.52 -8.39
N LEU A 31 -5.13 -14.50 -8.11
CA LEU A 31 -4.17 -13.94 -9.07
C LEU A 31 -2.94 -14.85 -9.29
N GLY A 32 -2.75 -15.88 -8.46
CA GLY A 32 -1.62 -16.81 -8.58
C GLY A 32 -0.25 -16.21 -8.28
N VAL A 33 -0.20 -15.12 -7.47
CA VAL A 33 1.03 -14.40 -7.14
C VAL A 33 1.36 -14.48 -5.64
N ASP A 34 2.60 -14.21 -5.24
CA ASP A 34 2.94 -14.09 -3.81
C ASP A 34 2.44 -12.75 -3.25
N PHE A 35 2.03 -12.72 -1.98
CA PHE A 35 1.60 -11.48 -1.31
C PHE A 35 2.67 -10.38 -1.39
N SER A 36 3.95 -10.76 -1.28
CA SER A 36 5.08 -9.83 -1.33
C SER A 36 5.24 -9.21 -2.71
N GLU A 37 5.02 -10.00 -3.76
CA GLU A 37 5.05 -9.58 -5.16
C GLU A 37 3.89 -8.63 -5.45
N HIS A 38 2.67 -9.01 -5.05
CA HIS A 38 1.49 -8.17 -5.21
C HIS A 38 1.65 -6.81 -4.51
N VAL A 39 2.16 -6.81 -3.27
CA VAL A 39 2.43 -5.57 -2.52
C VAL A 39 3.51 -4.72 -3.20
N GLN A 40 4.56 -5.34 -3.76
CA GLN A 40 5.61 -4.60 -4.48
C GLN A 40 5.03 -3.92 -5.71
N LEU A 41 4.25 -4.65 -6.51
CA LEU A 41 3.61 -4.14 -7.72
C LEU A 41 2.68 -2.96 -7.42
N VAL A 42 1.83 -3.06 -6.40
CA VAL A 42 0.93 -1.96 -6.02
C VAL A 42 1.72 -0.75 -5.53
N ILE A 43 2.80 -0.96 -4.74
CA ILE A 43 3.66 0.15 -4.30
C ILE A 43 4.31 0.86 -5.49
N GLU A 44 4.77 0.12 -6.49
CA GLU A 44 5.39 0.68 -7.71
C GLU A 44 4.36 1.44 -8.54
N ALA A 45 3.20 0.85 -8.81
CA ALA A 45 2.11 1.51 -9.53
C ALA A 45 1.66 2.81 -8.84
N MET A 46 1.49 2.80 -7.52
CA MET A 46 1.12 4.00 -6.76
C MET A 46 2.23 5.07 -6.76
N ARG A 47 3.50 4.68 -6.90
CA ARG A 47 4.63 5.62 -6.98
C ARG A 47 4.66 6.35 -8.31
N GLU A 48 4.29 5.67 -9.40
CA GLU A 48 4.27 6.27 -10.74
C GLU A 48 3.28 7.44 -10.81
N ILE A 49 2.14 7.33 -10.10
CA ILE A 49 1.10 8.35 -10.05
C ILE A 49 1.02 9.07 -8.69
N GLN A 50 2.10 9.07 -7.91
CA GLN A 50 2.07 9.55 -6.52
C GLN A 50 1.68 11.03 -6.38
N ASP A 51 2.03 11.86 -7.35
CA ASP A 51 1.71 13.29 -7.32
C ASP A 51 0.21 13.53 -7.53
N GLU A 52 -0.42 12.74 -8.42
CA GLU A 52 -1.87 12.76 -8.66
C GLU A 52 -2.66 12.25 -7.44
N LEU A 53 -2.09 11.30 -6.71
CA LEU A 53 -2.65 10.76 -5.48
C LEU A 53 -2.39 11.64 -4.25
N GLY A 54 -1.62 12.72 -4.36
CA GLY A 54 -1.17 13.52 -3.21
C GLY A 54 -0.25 12.78 -2.24
N LEU A 55 0.43 11.72 -2.72
CA LEU A 55 1.36 10.86 -1.98
C LEU A 55 2.83 11.18 -2.27
N GLY A 56 3.09 12.06 -3.25
CA GLY A 56 4.41 12.59 -3.54
C GLY A 56 5.01 13.33 -2.34
N PRO A 57 6.30 13.71 -2.40
CA PRO A 57 6.84 14.66 -1.44
C PRO A 57 5.94 15.89 -1.50
N GLY A 58 5.11 16.08 -0.45
CA GLY A 58 4.22 17.24 -0.38
C GLY A 58 5.01 18.51 -0.69
N PRO A 59 4.36 19.57 -1.21
CA PRO A 59 5.06 20.80 -1.53
C PRO A 59 5.90 21.18 -0.31
N ALA A 60 7.20 21.35 -0.50
CA ALA A 60 8.08 21.81 0.55
C ALA A 60 7.56 23.17 1.04
N GLY A 61 6.72 23.17 2.07
CA GLY A 61 6.01 24.34 2.57
C GLY A 61 5.14 25.04 1.51
N GLN A 62 3.88 24.65 1.38
CA GLN A 62 2.86 25.67 1.14
C GLN A 62 2.19 25.92 2.49
N ALA A 63 2.58 27.03 3.10
CA ALA A 63 1.85 27.64 4.20
C ALA A 63 0.44 27.93 3.70
N ASP A 64 -0.56 27.37 4.36
CA ASP A 64 -1.94 27.78 4.20
C ASP A 64 -2.05 29.25 4.63
N ALA A 65 -2.46 30.10 3.69
CA ALA A 65 -2.85 31.50 3.90
C ALA A 65 -4.32 31.59 4.29
#